data_AF-A0A915C4U3-F1
#
_entry.id   AF-A0A915C4U3-F1
#
_cell.length_a   1.000
_cell.length_b   1.000
_cell.length_c   1.000
_cell.angle_alpha   90.00
_cell.angle_beta   90.00
_cell.angle_gamma   90.00
#
_symmetry.space_group_name_H-M   'P 1'
#
loop_
_entity.id
_entity.type
_entity.pdbx_description
1 polymer ?
#
loop_
_entity_poly.entity_id
_entity_poly.type
_entity_poly.pdbx_seq_one_letter_code
_entity_poly.pdbx_strand_id
1 'polypeptide(L)'
;MSTISVTAETSKEYSRESVSREDRPQDNVPADVTETVILKRPFGMRIHKVSLKITFVEPGGNAMGIVGVGDEIVAINKKQTKDIETLNKILKKPSQEAQVTLRRNNYSRSKHKCTTVETLLVEKGRGLKVMRAVELYTVDLVIGISPDVDLNDILGLAVKYDAKERVKVMKVNPGSLASIHLRPGDIIR
;
A
#
# COMPACT_ATOMS: atom_id res chain seq x y z
N MET A 1 36.03 6.00 -42.57
CA MET A 1 36.79 6.09 -41.31
C MET A 1 37.19 7.53 -41.13
N SER A 2 36.52 8.24 -40.24
CA SER A 2 36.78 9.64 -39.93
C SER A 2 36.90 9.74 -38.42
N THR A 3 38.12 10.02 -37.99
CA THR A 3 38.57 10.11 -36.60
C THR A 3 38.05 11.42 -36.01
N ILE A 4 37.30 11.37 -34.90
CA ILE A 4 37.00 12.54 -34.08
C ILE A 4 37.92 12.49 -32.86
N SER A 5 38.72 13.53 -32.72
CA SER A 5 39.64 13.76 -31.61
C SER A 5 38.88 14.11 -30.33
N VAL A 6 39.16 13.36 -29.27
CA VAL A 6 38.73 13.63 -27.89
C VAL A 6 39.85 14.39 -27.20
N THR A 7 39.62 15.65 -26.84
CA THR A 7 40.48 16.38 -25.91
C THR A 7 39.97 16.13 -24.48
N ALA A 8 40.76 15.36 -23.74
CA ALA A 8 40.66 15.23 -22.30
C ALA A 8 41.51 16.33 -21.65
N GLU A 9 40.94 17.08 -20.72
CA GLU A 9 41.70 17.75 -19.66
C GLU A 9 41.03 17.50 -18.31
N THR A 10 41.90 17.40 -17.32
CA THR A 10 41.81 16.52 -16.16
C THR A 10 41.49 17.32 -14.90
N SER A 11 40.82 16.63 -13.97
CA SER A 11 40.98 16.77 -12.51
C SER A 11 40.83 18.15 -11.87
N LYS A 12 39.67 18.36 -11.23
CA LYS A 12 39.64 18.95 -9.89
C LYS A 12 39.12 17.91 -8.90
N GLU A 13 40.00 17.53 -7.99
CA GLU A 13 39.70 16.81 -6.76
C GLU A 13 38.52 17.49 -6.04
N TYR A 14 37.45 16.72 -5.82
CA TYR A 14 36.51 17.02 -4.76
C TYR A 14 36.73 15.98 -3.66
N SER A 15 37.17 16.52 -2.55
CA SER A 15 37.45 15.90 -1.27
C SER A 15 36.40 14.87 -0.89
N ARG A 16 36.84 13.65 -0.53
CA ARG A 16 36.05 12.71 0.24
C ARG A 16 35.82 13.28 1.63
N GLU A 17 34.77 14.08 1.80
CA GLU A 17 34.15 14.23 3.10
C GLU A 17 33.35 12.97 3.37
N SER A 18 33.84 12.22 4.35
CA SER A 18 33.17 11.10 4.98
C SER A 18 31.79 11.55 5.47
N VAL A 19 30.75 11.22 4.72
CA VAL A 19 29.38 11.28 5.20
C VAL A 19 29.27 10.23 6.29
N SER A 20 29.35 10.71 7.52
CA SER A 20 28.93 10.01 8.72
C SER A 20 27.61 9.32 8.45
N ARG A 21 27.49 8.07 8.91
CA ARG A 21 26.24 7.31 8.95
C ARG A 21 25.23 8.11 9.77
N GLU A 22 24.54 9.06 9.14
CA GLU A 22 23.41 9.72 9.74
C GLU A 22 22.35 8.66 9.97
N ASP A 23 21.92 8.60 11.23
CA ASP A 23 20.81 7.82 11.72
C ASP A 23 19.64 7.92 10.74
N ARG A 24 19.41 6.84 9.99
CA ARG A 24 18.10 6.62 9.40
C ARG A 24 17.13 6.69 10.58
N PRO A 25 16.13 7.60 10.58
CA PRO A 25 15.01 7.42 11.49
C PRO A 25 14.53 6.00 11.21
N GLN A 26 14.61 5.12 12.19
CA GLN A 26 13.87 3.87 12.13
C GLN A 26 12.44 4.32 11.89
N ASP A 27 11.98 4.23 10.64
CA ASP A 27 10.58 4.45 10.32
C ASP A 27 9.86 3.41 11.18
N ASN A 28 9.27 3.88 12.28
CA ASN A 28 8.53 3.05 13.21
C ASN A 28 7.41 2.40 12.39
N VAL A 29 7.66 1.21 11.88
CA VAL A 29 6.62 0.35 11.32
C VAL A 29 5.76 -0.02 12.51
N PRO A 30 4.50 0.45 12.61
CA PRO A 30 3.61 -0.05 13.64
C PRO A 30 3.49 -1.55 13.38
N ALA A 31 3.92 -2.36 14.34
CA ALA A 31 3.87 -3.82 14.19
C ALA A 31 2.44 -4.30 13.91
N ASP A 32 1.44 -3.57 14.43
CA ASP A 32 0.03 -3.89 14.31
C ASP A 32 -0.80 -2.67 13.86
N VAL A 33 -1.29 -2.69 12.62
CA VAL A 33 -2.33 -1.75 12.16
C VAL A 33 -3.69 -2.29 12.58
N THR A 34 -4.38 -1.55 13.46
CA THR A 34 -5.73 -1.90 13.91
C THR A 34 -6.77 -0.92 13.37
N GLU A 35 -7.91 -1.45 12.95
CA GLU A 35 -9.00 -0.68 12.37
C GLU A 35 -10.34 -1.19 12.91
N THR A 36 -11.28 -0.28 13.21
CA THR A 36 -12.63 -0.67 13.62
C THR A 36 -13.62 -0.39 12.49
N VAL A 37 -14.31 -1.43 12.06
CA VAL A 37 -15.30 -1.39 10.96
C VAL A 37 -16.68 -1.78 11.48
N ILE A 38 -17.73 -1.26 10.84
CA ILE A 38 -19.11 -1.64 11.15
C ILE A 38 -19.55 -2.68 10.12
N LEU A 39 -19.95 -3.87 10.59
CA LEU A 39 -20.43 -4.95 9.75
C LEU A 39 -21.90 -5.24 10.03
N LYS A 40 -22.66 -5.48 8.97
CA LYS A 40 -24.08 -5.89 9.03
C LYS A 40 -24.21 -7.40 9.08
N ARG A 41 -25.19 -7.91 9.83
CA ARG A 41 -25.48 -9.35 9.87
C ARG A 41 -26.39 -9.77 8.70
N PRO A 42 -26.23 -10.99 8.16
CA PRO A 42 -25.14 -11.94 8.43
C PRO A 42 -23.81 -11.42 7.83
N PHE A 43 -22.68 -11.67 8.51
CA PHE A 43 -21.40 -11.09 8.08
C PHE A 43 -20.83 -11.74 6.81
N GLY A 44 -21.12 -13.01 6.56
CA GLY A 44 -20.58 -13.74 5.40
C GLY A 44 -19.06 -13.95 5.50
N MET A 45 -18.56 -14.45 6.64
CA MET A 45 -17.13 -14.77 6.82
C MET A 45 -16.92 -16.01 7.69
N ARG A 46 -15.78 -16.69 7.51
CA ARG A 46 -15.33 -17.79 8.36
C ARG A 46 -14.08 -17.40 9.13
N ILE A 47 -14.02 -17.84 10.38
CA ILE A 47 -13.01 -17.45 11.35
C ILE A 47 -12.35 -18.72 11.87
N HIS A 48 -11.02 -18.74 11.88
CA HIS A 48 -10.24 -19.79 12.50
C HIS A 48 -10.41 -19.75 14.02
N LYS A 49 -10.79 -20.87 14.64
CA LYS A 49 -11.21 -20.91 16.05
C LYS A 49 -10.12 -20.52 17.04
N VAL A 50 -8.85 -20.79 16.74
CA VAL A 50 -7.74 -20.56 17.68
C VAL A 50 -7.16 -19.17 17.53
N SER A 51 -6.86 -18.77 16.29
CA SER A 51 -6.17 -17.51 16.01
C SER A 51 -7.11 -16.33 15.77
N LEU A 52 -8.43 -16.57 15.71
CA LEU A 52 -9.44 -15.57 15.35
C LEU A 52 -9.18 -14.86 14.01
N LYS A 53 -8.37 -15.47 13.15
CA LYS A 53 -8.08 -14.99 11.80
C LYS A 53 -9.22 -15.33 10.86
N ILE A 54 -9.56 -14.39 10.00
CA ILE A 54 -10.52 -14.59 8.92
C ILE A 54 -9.87 -15.49 7.87
N THR A 55 -10.47 -16.65 7.60
CA THR A 55 -9.96 -17.60 6.61
C THR A 55 -10.73 -17.55 5.30
N PHE A 56 -11.95 -17.00 5.33
CA PHE A 56 -12.79 -16.91 4.15
C PHE A 56 -13.77 -15.75 4.28
N VAL A 57 -13.98 -15.04 3.19
CA VAL A 57 -15.01 -14.00 3.05
C VAL A 57 -15.92 -14.43 1.90
N GLU A 58 -17.22 -14.48 2.16
CA GLU A 58 -18.23 -14.90 1.21
C GLU A 58 -18.36 -13.86 0.07
N PRO A 59 -18.29 -14.28 -1.20
CA PRO A 59 -18.54 -13.40 -2.33
C PRO A 59 -19.96 -12.81 -2.25
N GLY A 60 -20.06 -11.47 -2.34
CA GLY A 60 -21.32 -10.75 -2.21
C GLY A 60 -21.84 -10.61 -0.77
N GLY A 61 -21.11 -11.13 0.23
CA GLY A 61 -21.46 -11.00 1.64
C GLY A 61 -21.21 -9.58 2.19
N ASN A 62 -21.81 -9.27 3.34
CA ASN A 62 -21.73 -7.94 3.96
C ASN A 62 -20.32 -7.53 4.41
N ALA A 63 -19.39 -8.47 4.55
CA ALA A 63 -18.01 -8.18 4.90
C ALA A 63 -17.07 -8.01 3.69
N MET A 64 -17.56 -8.31 2.47
CA MET A 64 -16.76 -8.21 1.26
C MET A 64 -16.30 -6.77 1.03
N GLY A 65 -15.00 -6.59 0.76
CA GLY A 65 -14.38 -5.28 0.55
C GLY A 65 -14.13 -4.47 1.82
N ILE A 66 -14.61 -4.93 2.99
CA ILE A 66 -14.38 -4.27 4.29
C ILE A 66 -13.30 -5.03 5.07
N VAL A 67 -13.34 -6.36 5.04
CA VAL A 67 -12.40 -7.24 5.73
C VAL A 67 -11.59 -8.07 4.74
N GLY A 68 -10.34 -8.38 5.10
CA GLY A 68 -9.47 -9.24 4.30
C GLY A 68 -9.29 -10.63 4.92
N VAL A 69 -8.98 -11.62 4.07
CA VAL A 69 -8.47 -12.90 4.55
C VAL A 69 -7.10 -12.68 5.21
N GLY A 70 -6.91 -13.32 6.36
CA GLY A 70 -5.74 -13.14 7.22
C GLY A 70 -5.93 -12.12 8.34
N ASP A 71 -6.89 -11.19 8.21
CA ASP A 71 -7.20 -10.21 9.27
C ASP A 71 -7.61 -10.93 10.55
N GLU A 72 -7.19 -10.40 11.70
CA GLU A 72 -7.48 -10.99 13.01
C GLU A 72 -8.49 -10.15 13.78
N ILE A 73 -9.52 -10.79 14.33
CA ILE A 73 -10.52 -10.11 15.14
C ILE A 73 -9.99 -9.93 16.56
N VAL A 74 -9.76 -8.68 16.95
CA VAL A 74 -9.23 -8.31 18.28
C VAL A 74 -10.34 -7.89 19.24
N ALA A 75 -11.42 -7.27 18.74
CA ALA A 75 -12.55 -6.87 19.55
C ALA A 75 -13.87 -6.84 18.76
N ILE A 76 -14.99 -7.02 19.45
CA ILE A 76 -16.34 -6.77 18.92
C ILE A 76 -17.15 -5.94 19.90
N ASN A 77 -17.82 -4.90 19.40
CA ASN A 77 -18.63 -3.95 20.18
C ASN A 77 -17.86 -3.39 21.38
N LYS A 78 -16.59 -2.99 21.13
CA LYS A 78 -15.63 -2.47 22.12
C LYS A 78 -15.22 -3.47 23.22
N LYS A 79 -15.55 -4.76 23.06
CA LYS A 79 -15.13 -5.83 23.97
C LYS A 79 -14.03 -6.65 23.31
N GLN A 80 -12.85 -6.66 23.91
CA GLN A 80 -11.75 -7.48 23.44
C GLN A 80 -12.12 -8.96 23.46
N THR A 81 -11.64 -9.69 22.46
CA THR A 81 -11.83 -11.12 22.35
C THR A 81 -10.50 -11.77 22.02
N LYS A 82 -10.10 -12.75 22.83
CA LYS A 82 -8.91 -13.59 22.57
C LYS A 82 -9.30 -15.02 22.22
N ASP A 83 -10.52 -15.42 22.58
CA ASP A 83 -11.02 -16.78 22.46
C ASP A 83 -12.32 -16.82 21.67
N ILE A 84 -12.53 -17.93 20.95
CA ILE A 84 -13.74 -18.18 20.17
C ILE A 84 -15.00 -18.25 21.04
N GLU A 85 -14.88 -18.66 22.31
CA GLU A 85 -16.02 -18.72 23.22
C GLU A 85 -16.56 -17.33 23.55
N THR A 86 -15.67 -16.39 23.85
CA THR A 86 -16.01 -14.99 24.12
C THR A 86 -16.60 -14.34 22.89
N LEU A 87 -15.99 -14.58 21.73
CA LEU A 87 -16.50 -14.15 20.44
C LEU A 87 -17.93 -14.67 20.19
N ASN A 88 -18.16 -15.97 20.33
CA ASN A 88 -19.47 -16.58 20.15
C ASN A 88 -20.51 -16.07 21.15
N LYS A 89 -20.13 -15.81 22.41
CA LYS A 89 -21.03 -15.20 23.41
C LYS A 89 -21.47 -13.79 22.99
N ILE A 90 -20.57 -12.98 22.43
CA ILE A 90 -20.90 -11.64 21.92
C ILE A 90 -21.79 -11.75 20.68
N LEU A 91 -21.46 -12.66 19.76
CA LEU A 91 -22.21 -12.87 18.52
C LEU A 91 -23.59 -13.49 18.75
N LYS A 92 -23.82 -14.24 19.83
CA LYS A 92 -25.16 -14.75 20.18
C LYS A 92 -26.17 -13.64 20.51
N LYS A 93 -25.71 -12.44 20.89
CA LYS A 93 -26.62 -11.34 21.16
C LYS A 93 -27.27 -10.87 19.86
N PRO A 94 -28.60 -10.70 19.81
CA PRO A 94 -29.27 -10.19 18.62
C PRO A 94 -28.81 -8.74 18.39
N SER A 95 -28.15 -8.50 17.27
CA SER A 95 -27.79 -7.16 16.79
C SER A 95 -27.87 -7.14 15.28
N GLN A 96 -28.34 -6.03 14.69
CA GLN A 96 -28.32 -5.87 13.23
C GLN A 96 -26.90 -5.62 12.72
N GLU A 97 -26.10 -4.91 13.52
CA GLU A 97 -24.73 -4.54 13.19
C GLU A 97 -23.77 -4.88 14.33
N ALA A 98 -22.48 -4.93 14.02
CA ALA A 98 -21.41 -5.07 15.01
C ALA A 98 -20.22 -4.20 14.63
N GLN A 99 -19.66 -3.50 15.62
CA GLN A 99 -18.37 -2.82 15.50
C GLN A 99 -17.26 -3.85 15.70
N VAL A 100 -16.55 -4.21 14.65
CA VAL A 100 -15.48 -5.21 14.69
C VAL A 100 -14.14 -4.51 14.57
N THR A 101 -13.29 -4.67 15.57
CA THR A 101 -11.90 -4.20 15.54
C THR A 101 -11.01 -5.31 15.03
N LEU A 102 -10.34 -5.04 13.91
CA LEU A 102 -9.48 -5.94 13.18
C LEU A 102 -8.04 -5.51 13.31
N ARG A 103 -7.13 -6.46 13.46
CA ARG A 103 -5.72 -6.28 13.16
C ARG A 103 -5.51 -6.69 11.70
N ARG A 104 -5.11 -5.72 10.88
CA ARG A 104 -4.96 -5.88 9.43
C ARG A 104 -3.75 -6.74 9.11
N ASN A 105 -3.95 -7.79 8.33
CA ASN A 105 -2.87 -8.62 7.81
C ASN A 105 -2.23 -7.99 6.57
N ASN A 106 -3.03 -7.26 5.79
CA ASN A 106 -2.60 -6.53 4.61
C ASN A 106 -2.96 -5.05 4.76
N TYR A 107 -2.03 -4.14 4.50
CA TYR A 107 -2.31 -2.70 4.53
C TYR A 107 -1.42 -1.91 3.58
N SER A 108 -1.92 -0.78 3.11
CA SER A 108 -1.15 0.20 2.37
C SER A 108 -1.01 1.47 3.19
N ARG A 109 0.18 2.04 3.23
CA ARG A 109 0.47 3.33 3.88
C ARG A 109 1.11 4.26 2.88
N SER A 110 0.70 5.52 2.87
CA SER A 110 1.33 6.58 2.08
C SER A 110 1.91 7.65 2.99
N LYS A 111 3.12 8.11 2.67
CA LYS A 111 3.80 9.21 3.35
C LYS A 111 4.25 10.21 2.29
N HIS A 112 3.71 11.43 2.33
CA HIS A 112 4.17 12.52 1.48
C HIS A 112 5.63 12.85 1.83
N LYS A 113 6.45 12.99 0.80
CA LYS A 113 7.86 13.37 0.93
C LYS A 113 8.04 14.85 0.64
N CYS A 114 7.63 15.28 -0.54
CA CYS A 114 7.74 16.66 -0.97
C CYS A 114 6.90 16.92 -2.22
N THR A 115 6.76 18.21 -2.55
CA THR A 115 6.19 18.66 -3.82
C THR A 115 7.28 19.38 -4.60
N THR A 116 7.54 18.92 -5.81
CA THR A 116 8.53 19.48 -6.74
C THR A 116 7.82 20.10 -7.95
N VAL A 117 8.56 20.80 -8.81
CA VAL A 117 8.00 21.39 -10.03
C VAL A 117 8.71 20.82 -11.25
N GLU A 118 7.96 20.22 -12.17
CA GLU A 118 8.44 19.79 -13.47
C GLU A 118 8.08 20.84 -14.53
N THR A 119 9.05 21.22 -15.37
CA THR A 119 8.82 22.14 -16.49
C THR A 119 8.63 21.34 -17.77
N LEU A 120 7.46 21.50 -18.39
CA LEU A 120 7.14 20.93 -19.70
C LEU A 120 7.36 22.01 -20.77
N LEU A 121 8.15 21.66 -21.80
CA LEU A 121 8.38 22.50 -22.95
C LEU A 121 7.45 22.06 -24.08
N VAL A 122 6.53 22.93 -24.49
CA VAL A 122 5.59 22.64 -25.57
C VAL A 122 6.15 23.21 -26.87
N GLU A 123 6.63 22.34 -27.76
CA GLU A 123 7.32 22.69 -29.01
C GLU A 123 6.40 23.28 -30.11
N LYS A 124 5.08 23.36 -29.90
CA LYS A 124 4.17 23.99 -30.87
C LYS A 124 4.28 25.52 -30.85
N GLY A 125 5.38 26.03 -31.41
CA GLY A 125 5.50 27.35 -32.04
C GLY A 125 5.77 28.57 -31.15
N ARG A 126 5.63 28.50 -29.82
CA ARG A 126 5.86 29.68 -28.94
C ARG A 126 6.70 29.44 -27.69
N GLY A 127 7.34 28.28 -27.53
CA GLY A 127 8.21 28.01 -26.38
C GLY A 127 7.49 28.15 -25.02
N LEU A 128 6.21 27.76 -24.96
CA LEU A 128 5.44 27.83 -23.72
C LEU A 128 6.07 26.87 -22.70
N LYS A 129 6.54 27.43 -21.58
CA LYS A 129 6.98 26.67 -20.41
C LYS A 129 5.79 26.50 -19.48
N VAL A 130 5.28 25.28 -19.40
CA VAL A 130 4.21 24.94 -18.45
C VAL A 130 4.87 24.29 -17.24
N MET A 131 4.64 24.86 -16.06
CA MET A 131 5.10 24.28 -14.80
C MET A 131 4.00 23.41 -14.20
N ARG A 132 4.34 22.18 -13.82
CA ARG A 132 3.44 21.24 -13.16
C ARG A 132 4.01 20.88 -11.78
N ALA A 133 3.19 20.99 -10.75
CA ALA A 133 3.52 20.45 -9.44
C ALA A 133 3.53 18.90 -9.51
N VAL A 134 4.59 18.29 -8.98
CA VAL A 134 4.79 16.85 -8.90
C VAL A 134 5.00 16.49 -7.44
N GLU A 135 4.05 15.73 -6.90
CA GLU A 135 4.09 15.25 -5.52
C GLU A 135 4.82 13.91 -5.47
N LEU A 136 5.73 13.78 -4.49
CA LEU A 136 6.49 12.56 -4.25
C LEU A 136 5.98 11.94 -2.95
N TYR A 137 5.70 10.64 -3.01
CA TYR A 137 5.25 9.84 -1.88
C TYR A 137 6.15 8.61 -1.71
N THR A 138 6.30 8.15 -0.48
CA THR A 138 6.64 6.76 -0.19
C THR A 138 5.35 6.00 0.08
N VAL A 139 5.14 4.90 -0.63
CA VAL A 139 4.01 4.01 -0.43
C VAL A 139 4.54 2.66 0.05
N ASP A 140 4.15 2.27 1.27
CA ASP A 140 4.45 0.94 1.81
C ASP A 140 3.24 0.04 1.56
N LEU A 141 3.48 -1.10 0.91
CA LEU A 141 2.49 -2.13 0.68
C LEU A 141 2.89 -3.36 1.50
N VAL A 142 2.18 -3.62 2.58
CA VAL A 142 2.43 -4.74 3.46
C VAL A 142 1.42 -5.84 3.15
N ILE A 143 1.93 -7.02 2.81
CA ILE A 143 1.15 -8.20 2.49
C ILE A 143 1.56 -9.30 3.48
N GLY A 144 0.64 -9.72 4.33
CA GLY A 144 0.82 -10.86 5.20
C GLY A 144 0.58 -12.15 4.42
N ILE A 145 1.54 -13.06 4.46
CA ILE A 145 1.48 -14.34 3.74
C ILE A 145 0.35 -15.19 4.32
N SER A 146 -0.64 -15.51 3.49
CA SER A 146 -1.67 -16.51 3.76
C SER A 146 -1.62 -17.56 2.66
N PRO A 147 -1.59 -18.86 2.97
CA PRO A 147 -1.49 -19.92 1.96
C PRO A 147 -2.71 -19.96 1.03
N ASP A 148 -3.82 -19.37 1.45
CA ASP A 148 -5.11 -19.47 0.78
C ASP A 148 -5.40 -18.33 -0.22
N VAL A 149 -4.44 -17.41 -0.46
CA VAL A 149 -4.69 -16.22 -1.28
C VAL A 149 -3.57 -15.96 -2.28
N ASP A 150 -3.93 -15.70 -3.54
CA ASP A 150 -2.99 -15.27 -4.58
C ASP A 150 -2.47 -13.84 -4.27
N LEU A 151 -1.15 -13.71 -4.20
CA LEU A 151 -0.46 -12.43 -4.00
C LEU A 151 -0.79 -11.42 -5.10
N ASN A 152 -0.99 -11.88 -6.34
CA ASN A 152 -1.35 -11.02 -7.45
C ASN A 152 -2.74 -10.41 -7.27
N ASP A 153 -3.68 -11.16 -6.70
CA ASP A 153 -5.03 -10.67 -6.43
C ASP A 153 -5.03 -9.65 -5.27
N ILE A 154 -4.23 -9.90 -4.22
CA ILE A 154 -4.11 -8.97 -3.09
C ILE A 154 -3.43 -7.68 -3.52
N LEU A 155 -2.25 -7.78 -4.17
CA LEU A 155 -1.47 -6.62 -4.57
C LEU A 155 -2.19 -5.86 -5.69
N GLY A 156 -2.61 -6.57 -6.73
CA GLY A 156 -3.33 -6.05 -7.89
C GLY A 156 -2.59 -4.95 -8.63
N LEU A 157 -1.26 -5.03 -8.71
CA LEU A 157 -0.40 -4.04 -9.35
C LEU A 157 0.21 -4.60 -10.64
N ALA A 158 0.03 -3.89 -11.75
CA ALA A 158 0.74 -4.15 -13.00
C ALA A 158 1.61 -2.96 -13.36
N VAL A 159 2.87 -3.23 -13.71
CA VAL A 159 3.87 -2.21 -14.08
C VAL A 159 4.50 -2.50 -15.43
N LYS A 160 5.01 -1.46 -16.09
CA LYS A 160 5.89 -1.58 -17.26
C LYS A 160 6.98 -0.53 -17.23
N TYR A 161 8.03 -0.72 -18.01
CA TYR A 161 8.99 0.35 -18.28
C TYR A 161 8.43 1.35 -19.30
N ASP A 162 8.60 2.65 -19.03
CA ASP A 162 8.35 3.70 -20.00
C ASP A 162 9.55 3.93 -20.94
N ALA A 163 9.42 4.81 -21.93
CA ALA A 163 10.49 5.10 -22.89
C ALA A 163 11.74 5.76 -22.27
N LYS A 164 11.69 6.15 -21.00
CA LYS A 164 12.82 6.69 -20.22
C LYS A 164 13.33 5.65 -19.21
N GLU A 165 13.00 4.38 -19.39
CA GLU A 165 13.38 3.25 -18.52
C GLU A 165 12.88 3.38 -17.07
N ARG A 166 11.80 4.14 -16.85
CA ARG A 166 11.20 4.27 -15.52
C ARG A 166 10.07 3.27 -15.35
N VAL A 167 9.96 2.70 -14.16
CA VAL A 167 8.84 1.80 -13.82
C VAL A 167 7.56 2.63 -13.70
N LYS A 168 6.59 2.36 -14.55
CA LYS A 168 5.30 3.04 -14.61
C LYS A 168 4.17 2.09 -14.25
N VAL A 169 3.29 2.53 -13.37
CA VAL A 169 2.04 1.83 -13.05
C VAL A 169 1.14 1.83 -14.28
N MET A 170 0.82 0.63 -14.76
CA MET A 170 0.00 0.41 -15.94
C MET A 170 -1.47 0.24 -15.59
N LYS A 171 -1.72 -0.60 -14.58
CA LYS A 171 -3.05 -0.94 -14.13
C LYS A 171 -2.98 -1.22 -12.65
N VAL A 172 -4.06 -0.87 -11.97
CA VAL A 172 -4.31 -1.28 -10.60
C VAL A 172 -5.69 -1.92 -10.56
N ASN A 173 -5.80 -3.10 -9.97
CA ASN A 173 -7.07 -3.82 -9.85
C ASN A 173 -7.97 -3.11 -8.82
N PRO A 174 -9.23 -2.81 -9.13
CA PRO A 174 -10.14 -2.21 -8.15
C PRO A 174 -10.26 -3.05 -6.89
N GLY A 175 -10.13 -2.42 -5.72
CA GLY A 175 -10.22 -3.10 -4.41
C GLY A 175 -8.93 -3.80 -3.97
N SER A 176 -7.86 -3.77 -4.77
CA SER A 176 -6.56 -4.31 -4.36
C SER A 176 -5.81 -3.35 -3.44
N LEU A 177 -4.75 -3.85 -2.80
CA LEU A 177 -3.90 -3.07 -1.90
C LEU A 177 -3.26 -1.87 -2.60
N ALA A 178 -2.76 -2.09 -3.82
CA ALA A 178 -2.17 -1.01 -4.61
C ALA A 178 -3.22 0.06 -4.98
N SER A 179 -4.50 -0.29 -5.12
CA SER A 179 -5.56 0.66 -5.53
C SER A 179 -5.87 1.72 -4.48
N ILE A 180 -5.38 1.55 -3.25
CA ILE A 180 -5.54 2.54 -2.19
C ILE A 180 -4.77 3.82 -2.54
N HIS A 181 -3.48 3.70 -2.88
CA HIS A 181 -2.58 4.84 -3.07
C HIS A 181 -1.99 4.99 -4.47
N LEU A 182 -2.00 3.96 -5.32
CA LEU A 182 -1.43 3.99 -6.66
C LEU A 182 -2.52 4.14 -7.73
N ARG A 183 -2.18 4.81 -8.82
CA ARG A 183 -3.03 5.04 -9.99
C ARG A 183 -2.27 4.72 -11.28
N PRO A 184 -2.96 4.28 -12.34
CA PRO A 184 -2.36 4.18 -13.66
C PRO A 184 -1.74 5.52 -14.07
N GLY A 185 -0.46 5.51 -14.43
CA GLY A 185 0.28 6.74 -14.71
C GLY A 185 1.42 7.03 -13.74
N ASP A 186 1.30 6.57 -12.50
CA ASP A 186 2.30 6.81 -11.46
C ASP A 186 3.65 6.21 -11.84
N ILE A 187 4.73 6.87 -11.41
CA ILE A 187 6.11 6.45 -11.65
C ILE A 187 6.70 5.97 -10.32
N ILE A 188 7.19 4.73 -10.31
CA ILE A 188 7.87 4.12 -9.16
C ILE A 188 9.37 4.37 -9.33
N ARG A 189 10.01 4.80 -8.23
CA ARG A 189 11.44 5.16 -8.16
C ARG A 189 12.13 4.37 -7.08
#